data_AF-A0A317CPC6-F1
#
_entry.id   AF-A0A317CPC6-F1
#
_cell.length_a   1.000
_cell.length_b   1.000
_cell.length_c   1.000
_cell.angle_alpha   90.00
_cell.angle_beta   90.00
_cell.angle_gamma   90.00
#
_symmetry.space_group_name_H-M   'P 1'
#
loop_
_entity.id
_entity.type
_entity.pdbx_description
1 polymer ?
#
loop_
_entity_poly.entity_id
_entity_poly.type
_entity_poly.pdbx_seq_one_letter_code
_entity_poly.pdbx_strand_id
1 'polypeptide(L)'
;MDEDQFRETYHALNPQRCAFEKAIINQRCDCSEKRKFLLATREGVACEAADGPALCKTVLDNLRQSARFALKSVLVDGPLPHNKELQVQAGGLIGLHRLVSATADDSVNIHATLQGALQRYKQPDEFPYQDLIQSISSYRARKRRQDKHT
;
A
#
# COMPACT_ATOMS: atom_id res chain seq x y z
N MET A 1 -0.45 -22.78 -15.54
CA MET A 1 -0.56 -21.43 -16.11
C MET A 1 0.83 -20.85 -16.11
N ASP A 2 1.30 -20.42 -17.27
CA ASP A 2 2.55 -19.68 -17.40
C ASP A 2 2.48 -18.37 -16.58
N GLU A 3 3.60 -17.90 -16.05
CA GLU A 3 3.61 -16.70 -15.20
C GLU A 3 3.16 -15.44 -15.96
N ASP A 4 3.49 -15.35 -17.25
CA ASP A 4 3.10 -14.22 -18.08
C ASP A 4 1.60 -14.28 -18.41
N GLN A 5 1.08 -15.47 -18.71
CA GLN A 5 -0.36 -15.69 -18.92
C GLN A 5 -1.17 -15.35 -17.66
N PHE A 6 -0.64 -15.64 -16.47
CA PHE A 6 -1.27 -15.21 -15.21
C PHE A 6 -1.32 -13.69 -15.11
N ARG A 7 -0.22 -13.00 -15.39
CA ARG A 7 -0.15 -11.53 -15.28
C ARG A 7 -1.13 -10.87 -16.24
N GLU A 8 -1.18 -11.31 -17.49
CA GLU A 8 -2.13 -10.81 -18.49
C GLU A 8 -3.59 -11.02 -18.04
N THR A 9 -3.93 -12.24 -17.64
CA THR A 9 -5.29 -12.57 -17.16
C THR A 9 -5.65 -11.75 -15.93
N TYR A 10 -4.72 -11.59 -15.00
CA TYR A 10 -4.91 -10.79 -13.80
C TYR A 10 -5.17 -9.32 -14.13
N HIS A 11 -4.40 -8.73 -15.06
CA HIS A 11 -4.61 -7.35 -15.49
C HIS A 11 -5.93 -7.16 -16.23
N ALA A 12 -6.34 -8.11 -17.07
CA ALA A 12 -7.62 -8.07 -17.79
C ALA A 12 -8.82 -8.16 -16.83
N LEU A 13 -8.75 -9.02 -15.80
CA LEU A 13 -9.83 -9.22 -14.83
C LEU A 13 -9.84 -8.18 -13.71
N ASN A 14 -8.74 -7.44 -13.51
CA ASN A 14 -8.60 -6.42 -12.47
C ASN A 14 -8.14 -5.07 -13.03
N PRO A 15 -8.96 -4.41 -13.86
CA PRO A 15 -8.62 -3.11 -14.45
C PRO A 15 -8.49 -2.02 -13.38
N GLN A 16 -9.20 -2.16 -12.26
CA GLN A 16 -9.19 -1.23 -11.12
C GLN A 16 -8.36 -1.81 -9.96
N ARG A 17 -7.17 -2.35 -10.26
CA ARG A 17 -6.29 -2.94 -9.26
C ARG A 17 -5.97 -1.94 -8.14
N CYS A 18 -6.06 -2.38 -6.89
CA CYS A 18 -5.66 -1.57 -5.75
C CYS A 18 -4.15 -1.30 -5.77
N ALA A 19 -3.75 -0.02 -5.71
CA ALA A 19 -2.34 0.38 -5.63
C ALA A 19 -1.66 -0.19 -4.36
N PHE A 20 -2.40 -0.23 -3.25
CA PHE A 20 -1.96 -0.73 -1.94
C PHE A 20 -2.26 -2.23 -1.71
N GLU A 21 -2.47 -2.99 -2.79
CA GLU A 21 -2.81 -4.42 -2.73
C GLU A 21 -1.87 -5.23 -1.82
N LYS A 22 -0.55 -4.96 -1.86
CA LYS A 22 0.40 -5.75 -1.06
C LYS A 22 0.19 -5.53 0.43
N ALA A 23 -0.09 -4.31 0.86
CA ALA A 23 -0.41 -4.03 2.27
C ALA A 23 -1.71 -4.73 2.70
N ILE A 24 -2.73 -4.78 1.84
CA ILE A 24 -4.00 -5.46 2.10
C ILE A 24 -3.83 -6.98 2.17
N ILE A 25 -3.15 -7.60 1.21
CA ILE A 25 -2.89 -9.05 1.19
C ILE A 25 -2.06 -9.46 2.42
N ASN A 26 -1.10 -8.63 2.84
CA ASN A 26 -0.29 -8.88 4.03
C ASN A 26 -0.98 -8.51 5.35
N GLN A 27 -2.27 -8.15 5.33
CA GLN A 27 -3.07 -7.80 6.51
C GLN A 27 -2.44 -6.68 7.35
N ARG A 28 -1.91 -5.66 6.67
CA ARG A 28 -1.26 -4.49 7.31
C ARG A 28 -2.13 -3.26 7.29
N CYS A 29 -2.97 -3.17 6.27
CA CYS A 29 -3.96 -2.13 6.10
C CYS A 29 -5.24 -2.77 5.55
N ASP A 30 -6.33 -2.07 5.72
CA ASP A 30 -7.63 -2.37 5.14
C ASP A 30 -8.07 -1.19 4.25
N CYS A 31 -9.12 -1.33 3.44
CA CYS A 31 -9.76 -0.26 2.70
C CYS A 31 -11.25 -0.58 2.60
N SER A 32 -12.12 0.38 2.88
CA SER A 32 -13.58 0.22 2.71
C SER A 32 -13.97 -0.04 1.25
N GLU A 33 -13.18 0.48 0.31
CA GLU A 33 -13.42 0.39 -1.13
C GLU A 33 -12.79 -0.85 -1.78
N LYS A 34 -12.32 -1.83 -0.99
CA LYS A 34 -11.66 -3.02 -1.55
C LYS A 34 -12.68 -4.10 -1.89
N ARG A 35 -12.43 -4.79 -3.00
CA ARG A 35 -12.98 -6.12 -3.25
C ARG A 35 -11.85 -7.14 -3.42
N LYS A 36 -11.85 -8.16 -2.56
CA LYS A 36 -10.96 -9.31 -2.71
C LYS A 36 -11.57 -10.33 -3.66
N PHE A 37 -10.74 -10.98 -4.46
CA PHE A 37 -11.14 -12.09 -5.31
C PHE A 37 -10.00 -13.10 -5.42
N LEU A 38 -10.32 -14.30 -5.89
CA LEU A 38 -9.34 -15.34 -6.20
C LEU A 38 -9.24 -15.50 -7.71
N LEU A 39 -8.01 -15.46 -8.22
CA LEU A 39 -7.68 -15.92 -9.56
C LEU A 39 -6.88 -17.21 -9.41
N ALA A 40 -7.55 -18.34 -9.60
CA ALA A 40 -7.07 -19.66 -9.19
C ALA A 40 -6.70 -19.69 -7.69
N THR A 41 -5.42 -19.84 -7.35
CA THR A 41 -4.93 -19.93 -5.97
C THR A 41 -4.37 -18.61 -5.43
N ARG A 42 -4.41 -17.53 -6.22
CA ARG A 42 -3.81 -16.23 -5.86
C ARG A 42 -4.90 -15.22 -5.52
N GLU A 43 -4.73 -14.54 -4.38
CA GLU A 43 -5.58 -13.41 -4.01
C GLU A 43 -5.27 -12.19 -4.89
N GLY A 44 -6.32 -11.53 -5.34
CA GLY A 44 -6.30 -10.22 -5.96
C GLY A 44 -7.14 -9.21 -5.19
N VAL A 45 -6.78 -7.94 -5.29
CA VAL A 45 -7.53 -6.83 -4.69
C VAL A 45 -7.89 -5.79 -5.75
N ALA A 46 -9.18 -5.58 -5.94
CA ALA A 46 -9.77 -4.54 -6.77
C ALA A 46 -10.25 -3.35 -5.92
N CYS A 47 -10.36 -2.19 -6.54
CA CYS A 47 -10.97 -0.98 -6.00
C CYS A 47 -12.41 -0.86 -6.54
N GLU A 48 -13.37 -0.53 -5.68
CA GLU A 48 -14.78 -0.33 -6.03
C GLU A 48 -15.21 1.15 -6.05
N ALA A 49 -14.33 2.06 -5.61
CA ALA A 49 -14.59 3.50 -5.66
C ALA A 49 -14.76 4.00 -7.10
N ALA A 50 -15.74 4.88 -7.32
CA ALA A 50 -16.09 5.45 -8.61
C ALA A 50 -14.94 6.23 -9.28
N ASP A 51 -14.17 6.97 -8.48
CA ASP A 51 -13.04 7.79 -8.96
C ASP A 51 -11.73 6.98 -9.11
N GLY A 52 -11.83 5.65 -8.96
CA GLY A 52 -10.77 4.68 -9.20
C GLY A 52 -9.58 4.76 -8.23
N PRO A 53 -8.50 4.00 -8.52
CA PRO A 53 -7.26 4.00 -7.75
C PRO A 53 -6.36 5.21 -8.03
N ALA A 54 -6.82 6.25 -8.75
CA ALA A 54 -5.98 7.37 -9.18
C ALA A 54 -5.31 8.08 -8.00
N LEU A 55 -6.09 8.48 -6.98
CA LEU A 55 -5.56 9.06 -5.75
C LEU A 55 -4.56 8.12 -5.07
N CYS A 56 -4.93 6.85 -4.92
CA CYS A 56 -4.07 5.85 -4.27
C CYS A 56 -2.74 5.66 -5.04
N LYS A 57 -2.78 5.73 -6.36
CA LYS A 57 -1.61 5.61 -7.24
C LYS A 57 -0.70 6.81 -7.08
N THR A 58 -1.23 8.04 -7.15
CA THR A 58 -0.46 9.27 -6.94
C THR A 58 0.24 9.25 -5.58
N VAL A 59 -0.50 8.92 -4.52
CA VAL A 59 0.06 8.85 -3.16
C VAL A 59 1.14 7.76 -3.06
N LEU A 60 0.93 6.59 -3.67
CA LEU A 60 1.93 5.52 -3.66
C LEU A 60 3.20 5.93 -4.42
N ASP A 61 3.07 6.60 -5.55
CA ASP A 61 4.22 7.03 -6.35
C ASP A 61 5.03 8.12 -5.60
N ASN A 62 4.35 9.06 -4.94
CA ASN A 62 5.01 10.04 -4.06
C ASN A 62 5.69 9.37 -2.85
N LEU A 63 5.05 8.39 -2.20
CA LEU A 63 5.66 7.60 -1.13
C LEU A 63 6.91 6.86 -1.59
N ARG A 64 6.86 6.23 -2.77
CA ARG A 64 8.03 5.56 -3.38
C ARG A 64 9.14 6.57 -3.61
N GLN A 65 8.81 7.72 -4.20
CA GLN A 65 9.77 8.77 -4.54
C GLN A 65 10.47 9.35 -3.31
N SER A 66 9.73 9.63 -2.24
CA SER A 66 10.31 10.15 -1.00
C SER A 66 11.14 9.11 -0.25
N ALA A 67 10.79 7.84 -0.33
CA ALA A 67 11.47 6.77 0.41
C ALA A 67 12.71 6.18 -0.28
N ARG A 68 13.01 6.55 -1.55
CA ARG A 68 14.05 5.89 -2.37
C ARG A 68 15.41 5.82 -1.68
N PHE A 69 15.84 6.96 -1.13
CA PHE A 69 17.14 7.07 -0.47
C PHE A 69 17.17 6.29 0.85
N ALA A 70 16.14 6.44 1.67
CA ALA A 70 16.04 5.75 2.95
C ALA A 70 16.00 4.22 2.79
N LEU A 71 15.37 3.74 1.73
CA LEU A 71 15.29 2.31 1.40
C LEU A 71 16.47 1.81 0.56
N LYS A 72 17.49 2.63 0.29
CA LYS A 72 18.65 2.28 -0.55
C LYS A 72 18.22 1.61 -1.86
N SER A 73 17.23 2.19 -2.54
CA SER A 73 16.77 1.67 -3.82
C SER A 73 17.60 2.30 -4.95
N VAL A 74 18.45 1.50 -5.57
CA VAL A 74 19.36 1.94 -6.65
C VAL A 74 18.63 2.02 -8.00
N LEU A 75 17.54 1.28 -8.17
CA LEU A 75 16.75 1.30 -9.41
C LEU A 75 15.91 2.58 -9.48
N VAL A 76 16.20 3.39 -10.50
CA VAL A 76 15.47 4.64 -10.81
C VAL A 76 14.11 4.35 -11.47
N ASP A 77 13.96 3.21 -12.16
CA ASP A 77 12.72 2.89 -12.91
C ASP A 77 12.28 1.42 -12.79
N GLY A 78 12.84 0.66 -11.85
CA GLY A 78 12.49 -0.75 -11.62
C GLY A 78 11.51 -0.96 -10.46
N PRO A 79 10.67 -2.01 -10.49
CA PRO A 79 9.78 -2.34 -9.38
C PRO A 79 10.60 -2.60 -8.11
N LEU A 80 10.13 -2.05 -6.97
CA LEU A 80 10.76 -2.31 -5.69
C LEU A 80 10.67 -3.82 -5.35
N PRO A 81 11.72 -4.40 -4.73
CA PRO A 81 11.62 -5.72 -4.12
C PRO A 81 10.42 -5.79 -3.17
N HIS A 82 9.77 -6.96 -3.10
CA HIS A 82 8.52 -7.15 -2.36
C HIS A 82 8.52 -6.53 -0.95
N ASN A 83 9.57 -6.76 -0.17
CA ASN A 83 9.67 -6.25 1.20
C ASN A 83 9.77 -4.72 1.26
N LYS A 84 10.49 -4.10 0.32
CA LYS A 84 10.59 -2.64 0.23
C LYS A 84 9.26 -2.04 -0.21
N GLU A 85 8.57 -2.67 -1.16
CA GLU A 85 7.23 -2.26 -1.56
C GLU A 85 6.25 -2.34 -0.38
N LEU A 86 6.33 -3.39 0.44
CA LEU A 86 5.50 -3.50 1.65
C LEU A 86 5.88 -2.45 2.72
N GLN A 87 7.17 -2.10 2.86
CA GLN A 87 7.61 -0.99 3.70
C GLN A 87 7.02 0.35 3.26
N VAL A 88 7.06 0.64 1.95
CA VAL A 88 6.47 1.86 1.39
C VAL A 88 4.96 1.88 1.61
N GLN A 89 4.26 0.82 1.20
CA GLN A 89 2.80 0.75 1.29
C GLN A 89 2.32 0.80 2.75
N ALA A 90 2.71 -0.18 3.57
CA ALA A 90 2.21 -0.27 4.94
C ALA A 90 2.81 0.81 5.85
N GLY A 91 4.13 1.03 5.80
CA GLY A 91 4.79 2.04 6.63
C GLY A 91 4.34 3.46 6.29
N GLY A 92 4.13 3.76 5.01
CA GLY A 92 3.61 5.04 4.55
C GLY A 92 2.18 5.29 5.03
N LEU A 93 1.28 4.32 4.84
CA LEU A 93 -0.12 4.42 5.28
C LEU A 93 -0.26 4.50 6.81
N ILE A 94 0.51 3.70 7.56
CA ILE A 94 0.53 3.76 9.03
C ILE A 94 1.02 5.12 9.51
N GLY A 95 2.08 5.64 8.88
CA GLY A 95 2.61 6.97 9.22
C GLY A 95 1.58 8.05 8.95
N LEU A 96 0.97 8.04 7.77
CA LEU A 96 -0.04 9.02 7.39
C LEU A 96 -1.27 8.95 8.29
N HIS A 97 -1.74 7.73 8.59
CA HIS A 97 -2.85 7.49 9.50
C HIS A 97 -2.63 8.16 10.86
N ARG A 98 -1.43 8.02 11.45
CA ARG A 98 -1.08 8.66 12.72
C ARG A 98 -1.10 10.19 12.69
N LEU A 99 -0.88 10.81 11.53
CA LEU A 99 -0.89 12.27 11.38
C LEU A 99 -2.30 12.85 11.19
N VAL A 100 -3.25 12.03 10.72
CA VAL A 100 -4.59 12.49 10.33
C VAL A 100 -5.71 11.89 11.17
N SER A 101 -5.49 10.75 11.80
CA SER A 101 -6.44 10.11 12.69
C SER A 101 -6.37 10.72 14.09
N ALA A 102 -7.53 11.05 14.64
CA ALA A 102 -7.67 11.42 16.05
C ALA A 102 -7.79 10.19 16.97
N THR A 103 -7.94 8.99 16.40
CA THR A 103 -8.12 7.75 17.17
C THR A 103 -6.82 6.98 17.26
N ALA A 104 -6.62 6.32 18.40
CA ALA A 104 -5.53 5.38 18.62
C ALA A 104 -5.79 4.00 18.01
N ASP A 105 -6.71 3.88 17.04
CA ASP A 105 -6.99 2.60 16.39
C ASP A 105 -5.76 2.17 15.58
N ASP A 106 -5.35 0.92 15.78
CA ASP A 106 -4.23 0.32 15.06
C ASP A 106 -4.64 -0.11 13.64
N SER A 107 -5.93 -0.18 13.34
CA SER A 107 -6.46 -0.61 12.04
C SER A 107 -6.46 0.53 11.02
N VAL A 108 -5.49 0.52 10.11
CA VAL A 108 -5.40 1.52 9.04
C VAL A 108 -6.38 1.23 7.91
N ASN A 109 -7.49 1.99 7.85
CA ASN A 109 -8.34 2.05 6.66
C ASN A 109 -7.79 3.06 5.65
N ILE A 110 -7.38 2.60 4.47
CA ILE A 110 -6.75 3.37 3.40
C ILE A 110 -7.66 4.48 2.92
N HIS A 111 -8.91 4.18 2.55
CA HIS A 111 -9.83 5.17 2.02
C HIS A 111 -10.06 6.30 3.04
N ALA A 112 -10.43 5.94 4.28
CA ALA A 112 -10.64 6.92 5.34
C ALA A 112 -9.38 7.75 5.63
N THR A 113 -8.21 7.12 5.64
CA THR A 113 -6.93 7.80 5.88
C THR A 113 -6.61 8.80 4.78
N LEU A 114 -6.77 8.42 3.51
CA LEU A 114 -6.50 9.32 2.38
C LEU A 114 -7.52 10.46 2.31
N GLN A 115 -8.79 10.20 2.61
CA GLN A 115 -9.80 11.25 2.70
C GLN A 115 -9.49 12.23 3.85
N GLY A 116 -9.13 11.72 5.03
CA GLY A 116 -8.70 12.57 6.15
C GLY A 116 -7.47 13.41 5.82
N ALA A 117 -6.51 12.83 5.11
CA ALA A 117 -5.33 13.55 4.62
C ALA A 117 -5.71 14.63 3.59
N LEU A 118 -6.61 14.36 2.65
CA LEU A 118 -7.10 15.37 1.70
C LEU A 118 -7.83 16.53 2.40
N GLN A 119 -8.61 16.26 3.44
CA GLN A 119 -9.26 17.33 4.21
C GLN A 119 -8.23 18.29 4.84
N ARG A 120 -7.14 17.72 5.36
CA ARG A 120 -6.08 18.46 6.05
C ARG A 120 -5.10 19.17 5.11
N TYR A 121 -4.62 18.48 4.09
CA TYR A 121 -3.53 18.94 3.20
C TYR A 121 -4.01 19.35 1.81
N LYS A 122 -5.31 19.24 1.51
CA LYS A 122 -5.98 19.66 0.26
C LYS A 122 -5.64 18.82 -0.97
N GLN A 123 -4.37 18.63 -1.29
CA GLN A 123 -3.94 17.87 -2.46
C GLN A 123 -3.01 16.70 -2.09
N PRO A 124 -3.00 15.60 -2.87
CA PRO A 124 -2.12 14.48 -2.60
C PRO A 124 -0.65 14.89 -2.64
N ASP A 125 -0.24 15.83 -3.49
CA ASP A 125 1.15 16.28 -3.59
C ASP A 125 1.61 17.10 -2.38
N GLU A 126 0.67 17.61 -1.59
CA GLU A 126 0.92 18.40 -0.38
C GLU A 126 0.96 17.54 0.90
N PHE A 127 0.82 16.22 0.79
CA PHE A 127 0.92 15.33 1.93
C PHE A 127 2.35 15.39 2.54
N PRO A 128 2.48 15.15 3.86
CA PRO A 128 3.75 15.32 4.57
C PRO A 128 4.73 14.15 4.33
N TYR A 129 5.08 13.85 3.08
CA TYR A 129 5.84 12.64 2.71
C TYR A 129 7.20 12.52 3.41
N GLN A 130 7.86 13.65 3.69
CA GLN A 130 9.14 13.68 4.41
C GLN A 130 8.98 13.16 5.85
N ASP A 131 7.89 13.52 6.52
CA ASP A 131 7.58 13.07 7.88
C ASP A 131 7.28 11.57 7.93
N LEU A 132 6.85 10.99 6.79
CA LEU A 132 6.54 9.57 6.67
C LEU A 132 7.78 8.69 6.50
N ILE A 133 8.94 9.25 6.13
CA ILE A 133 10.17 8.48 5.86
C ILE A 133 10.59 7.63 7.05
N GLN A 134 10.47 8.17 8.27
CA GLN A 134 10.83 7.43 9.48
C GLN A 134 9.87 6.25 9.72
N SER A 135 8.57 6.43 9.47
CA SER A 135 7.57 5.35 9.57
C SER A 135 7.86 4.25 8.55
N ILE A 136 8.14 4.62 7.30
CA ILE A 136 8.49 3.69 6.22
C ILE A 136 9.76 2.90 6.56
N SER A 137 10.81 3.59 7.02
CA SER A 137 12.13 2.99 7.29
C SER A 137 12.14 2.08 8.51
N SER A 138 11.37 2.44 9.54
CA SER A 138 11.22 1.64 10.76
C SER A 138 10.26 0.46 10.59
N TYR A 139 9.38 0.49 9.58
CA TYR A 139 8.45 -0.60 9.33
C TYR A 139 9.17 -1.93 9.10
N ARG A 140 8.69 -2.96 9.79
CA ARG A 140 9.10 -4.35 9.61
C ARG A 140 7.86 -5.19 9.43
N ALA A 141 7.79 -5.94 8.33
CA ALA A 141 6.78 -6.99 8.20
C ALA A 141 6.93 -7.96 9.39
N ARG A 142 5.82 -8.34 10.04
CA ARG A 142 5.85 -9.25 11.19
C ARG A 142 6.67 -10.48 10.83
N LYS A 143 7.68 -10.80 11.65
CA LYS A 143 8.44 -12.04 11.51
C LYS A 143 7.46 -13.21 11.51
N ARG A 144 7.64 -14.14 10.56
CA ARG A 144 6.92 -15.40 10.54
C ARG A 144 7.03 -16.02 11.93
N ARG A 145 5.89 -16.37 12.55
CA ARG A 145 5.87 -17.08 13.83
C ARG A 145 6.69 -18.34 13.60
N GLN A 146 7.84 -18.47 14.27
CA GLN A 146 8.52 -19.76 14.31
C GLN A 146 7.57 -20.66 15.09
N ASP A 147 6.93 -21.59 14.39
CA ASP A 147 6.21 -22.67 15.07
C ASP A 147 7.25 -23.40 15.93
N LYS A 148 7.20 -23.14 17.23
CA LYS A 148 7.79 -24.05 18.20
C LYS A 148 6.90 -25.29 18.16
N HIS A 149 7.31 -26.25 17.33
CA HIS A 149 6.76 -27.59 17.35
C HIS A 149 6.88 -28.10 18.80
N THR A 150 5.74 -28.20 19.47
CA THR A 150 5.53 -29.10 20.61
C THR A 150 4.77 -30.28 20.05
#